data_AF-A0A959KSN9-F1
#
_entry.id   AF-A0A959KSN9-F1
#
_cell.length_a   1.000
_cell.length_b   1.000
_cell.length_c   1.000
_cell.angle_alpha   90.00
_cell.angle_beta   90.00
_cell.angle_gamma   90.00
#
_symmetry.space_group_name_H-M   'P 1'
#
loop_
_entity.id
_entity.type
_entity.pdbx_description
1 polymer ?
#
loop_
_entity_poly.entity_id
_entity_poly.type
_entity_poly.pdbx_seq_one_letter_code
_entity_poly.pdbx_strand_id
1 'polypeptide(L)'
;MQGKGIVRFFLVVMTLVCLVQYLFVLPTRKVEKAADQYAKSIAESVPEDQRQEAEKEARTAFLDSMSSEVVLSIPMLKQYTYQDLKGQQLALGLDLKGGMSVVLQVDLREFIRALANDTKDPTFEKALNLASEKLKDAQSDYVTLFVESWQEVAGGEKLASIFRRTESLKEQINTNTSDGEVARILRSKADETVNLTFSL
;
A
#
# COMPACT_ATOMS: atom_id res chain seq x y z
N MET A 1 -21.79 43.63 4.81
CA MET A 1 -20.32 43.41 4.64
C MET A 1 -19.72 42.43 5.67
N GLN A 2 -20.53 41.77 6.54
CA GLN A 2 -20.03 40.93 7.66
C GLN A 2 -19.43 39.57 7.27
N GLY A 3 -19.73 39.01 6.09
CA GLY A 3 -19.13 37.74 5.64
C GLY A 3 -17.69 37.85 5.13
N LYS A 4 -17.19 39.07 4.83
CA LYS A 4 -15.87 39.26 4.20
C LYS A 4 -14.71 38.88 5.14
N GLY A 5 -14.90 38.99 6.46
CA GLY A 5 -13.87 38.63 7.46
C GLY A 5 -13.68 37.12 7.57
N ILE A 6 -14.78 36.37 7.70
CA ILE A 6 -14.77 34.89 7.75
C ILE A 6 -14.20 34.30 6.45
N VAL A 7 -14.61 34.80 5.30
CA VAL A 7 -14.11 34.30 4.01
C VAL A 7 -12.60 34.57 3.86
N ARG A 8 -12.09 35.72 4.30
CA ARG A 8 -10.65 36.01 4.30
C ARG A 8 -9.88 35.11 5.28
N PHE A 9 -10.43 34.83 6.45
CA PHE A 9 -9.84 33.91 7.41
C PHE A 9 -9.71 32.49 6.82
N PHE A 10 -10.79 31.94 6.28
CA PHE A 10 -10.76 30.62 5.64
C PHE A 10 -9.80 30.57 4.44
N LEU A 11 -9.73 31.63 3.63
CA LEU A 11 -8.80 31.70 2.51
C LEU A 11 -7.34 31.67 2.97
N VAL A 12 -7.01 32.40 4.04
CA VAL A 12 -5.65 32.40 4.61
C VAL A 12 -5.29 31.03 5.18
N VAL A 13 -6.19 30.41 5.95
CA VAL A 13 -5.98 29.06 6.49
C VAL A 13 -5.82 28.04 5.37
N MET A 14 -6.69 28.08 4.35
CA MET A 14 -6.62 27.16 3.21
C MET A 14 -5.31 27.34 2.43
N THR A 15 -4.88 28.59 2.22
CA THR A 15 -3.60 28.89 1.57
C THR A 15 -2.42 28.34 2.37
N LEU A 16 -2.46 28.49 3.70
CA LEU A 16 -1.43 27.95 4.59
C LEU A 16 -1.39 26.41 4.52
N VAL A 17 -2.54 25.75 4.58
CA VAL A 17 -2.65 24.29 4.42
C VAL A 17 -2.06 23.85 3.07
N CYS A 18 -2.40 24.54 1.97
CA CYS A 18 -1.81 24.24 0.66
C CYS A 18 -0.28 24.39 0.66
N LEU A 19 0.26 25.46 1.27
CA LEU A 19 1.71 25.65 1.36
C LEU A 19 2.40 24.52 2.14
N VAL A 20 1.79 24.07 3.24
CA VAL A 20 2.30 22.93 4.02
C VAL A 20 2.25 21.64 3.20
N GLN A 21 1.16 21.40 2.45
CA GLN A 21 1.09 20.24 1.56
C GLN A 21 2.20 20.26 0.50
N TYR A 22 2.43 21.42 -0.13
CA TYR A 22 3.53 21.58 -1.10
C TYR A 22 4.91 21.38 -0.47
N LEU A 23 5.10 21.78 0.78
CA LEU A 23 6.36 21.62 1.50
C LEU A 23 6.79 20.15 1.61
N PHE A 24 5.83 19.23 1.79
CA PHE A 24 6.10 17.78 1.88
C PHE A 24 6.15 17.08 0.51
N VAL A 25 5.34 17.55 -0.44
CA VAL A 25 5.21 16.93 -1.77
C VAL A 25 6.39 17.29 -2.71
N LEU A 26 6.91 18.51 -2.65
CA LEU A 26 8.02 18.93 -3.53
C LEU A 26 9.33 18.11 -3.35
N PRO A 27 9.85 17.89 -2.13
CA PRO A 27 11.06 17.10 -1.93
C PRO A 27 10.88 15.63 -2.33
N THR A 28 9.75 15.02 -1.98
CA THR A 28 9.47 13.61 -2.32
C THR A 28 9.33 13.40 -3.82
N ARG A 29 8.71 14.33 -4.55
CA ARG A 29 8.65 14.29 -6.02
C ARG A 29 10.01 14.37 -6.70
N LYS A 30 11.01 15.00 -6.08
CA LYS A 30 12.38 15.01 -6.62
C LYS A 30 13.02 13.64 -6.51
N VAL A 31 12.87 12.96 -5.38
CA VAL A 31 13.38 11.61 -5.14
C VAL A 31 12.68 10.60 -6.05
N GLU A 32 11.36 10.67 -6.16
CA GLU A 32 10.59 9.80 -7.07
C GLU A 32 11.01 9.99 -8.53
N LYS A 33 11.23 11.24 -8.97
CA LYS A 33 11.72 11.51 -10.33
C LYS A 33 13.13 10.95 -10.56
N ALA A 34 14.00 10.99 -9.55
CA ALA A 34 15.32 10.37 -9.64
C ALA A 34 15.21 8.85 -9.69
N ALA A 35 14.32 8.25 -8.91
CA ALA A 35 14.02 6.82 -8.93
C ALA A 35 13.50 6.37 -10.30
N ASP A 36 12.59 7.13 -10.91
CA ASP A 36 12.06 6.83 -12.26
C ASP A 36 13.16 6.93 -13.33
N GLN A 37 14.10 7.88 -13.19
CA GLN A 37 15.22 8.00 -14.12
C GLN A 37 16.20 6.83 -13.98
N TYR A 38 16.52 6.43 -12.75
CA TYR A 38 17.36 5.27 -12.47
C TYR A 38 16.73 3.98 -12.99
N ALA A 39 15.43 3.79 -12.72
CA ALA A 39 14.67 2.65 -13.18
C ALA A 39 14.68 2.53 -14.70
N LYS A 40 14.48 3.65 -15.42
CA LYS A 40 14.54 3.69 -16.88
C LYS A 40 15.92 3.37 -17.43
N SER A 41 17.00 3.88 -16.83
CA SER A 41 18.35 3.57 -17.31
C SER A 41 18.72 2.10 -17.14
N ILE A 42 18.20 1.43 -16.10
CA ILE A 42 18.36 -0.03 -15.93
C ILE A 42 17.51 -0.78 -16.96
N ALA A 43 16.25 -0.38 -17.13
CA ALA A 43 15.29 -1.00 -18.04
C ALA A 43 15.67 -0.88 -19.53
N GLU A 44 16.48 0.12 -19.91
CA GLU A 44 17.04 0.26 -21.26
C GLU A 44 17.97 -0.90 -21.66
N SER A 45 18.64 -1.51 -20.68
CA SER A 45 19.56 -2.65 -20.89
C SER A 45 18.87 -4.02 -20.93
N VAL A 46 17.56 -4.06 -20.64
CA VAL A 46 16.75 -5.29 -20.51
C VAL A 46 15.84 -5.47 -21.74
N PRO A 47 15.61 -6.72 -22.20
CA PRO A 47 14.63 -7.04 -23.24
C PRO A 47 13.23 -6.45 -22.99
N GLU A 48 12.51 -6.05 -24.04
CA GLU A 48 11.21 -5.35 -23.92
C GLU A 48 10.14 -6.11 -23.11
N ASP A 49 10.18 -7.44 -23.15
CA ASP A 49 9.28 -8.34 -22.42
C ASP A 49 9.46 -8.25 -20.89
N GLN A 50 10.68 -7.98 -20.42
CA GLN A 50 11.01 -7.88 -18.99
C GLN A 50 11.24 -6.43 -18.53
N ARG A 51 11.18 -5.47 -19.46
CA ARG A 51 11.46 -4.05 -19.22
C ARG A 51 10.58 -3.45 -18.12
N GLN A 52 9.29 -3.79 -18.10
CA GLN A 52 8.36 -3.29 -17.08
C GLN A 52 8.64 -3.84 -15.68
N GLU A 53 9.07 -5.09 -15.59
CA GLU A 53 9.39 -5.74 -14.31
C GLU A 53 10.73 -5.22 -13.77
N ALA A 54 11.73 -5.11 -14.65
CA ALA A 54 13.03 -4.51 -14.32
C ALA A 54 12.93 -3.02 -13.91
N GLU A 55 12.08 -2.22 -14.57
CA GLU A 55 11.83 -0.83 -14.17
C GLU A 55 11.22 -0.76 -12.76
N LYS A 56 10.24 -1.62 -12.46
CA LYS A 56 9.60 -1.68 -11.14
C LYS A 56 10.57 -2.11 -10.04
N GLU A 57 11.36 -3.14 -10.29
CA GLU A 57 12.34 -3.66 -9.33
C GLU A 57 13.44 -2.62 -9.05
N ALA A 58 14.04 -2.06 -10.10
CA ALA A 58 15.08 -1.04 -9.97
C ALA A 58 14.55 0.23 -9.26
N ARG A 59 13.31 0.63 -9.55
CA ARG A 59 12.66 1.75 -8.86
C ARG A 59 12.47 1.45 -7.38
N THR A 60 12.00 0.25 -7.05
CA THR A 60 11.74 -0.16 -5.66
C THR A 60 13.04 -0.23 -4.87
N ALA A 61 14.08 -0.85 -5.42
CA ALA A 61 15.40 -0.92 -4.78
C ALA A 61 15.99 0.48 -4.55
N PHE A 62 15.84 1.40 -5.50
CA PHE A 62 16.29 2.79 -5.32
C PHE A 62 15.52 3.51 -4.21
N LEU A 63 14.19 3.40 -4.21
CA LEU A 63 13.36 4.03 -3.19
C LEU A 63 13.62 3.45 -1.79
N ASP A 64 13.90 2.15 -1.70
CA ASP A 64 14.28 1.48 -0.46
C ASP A 64 15.62 2.00 0.07
N SER A 65 16.62 2.16 -0.79
CA SER A 65 17.90 2.76 -0.41
C SER A 65 17.77 4.23 0.06
N MET A 66 16.80 4.95 -0.50
CA MET A 66 16.51 6.34 -0.16
C MET A 66 15.58 6.51 1.05
N SER A 67 14.99 5.42 1.57
CA SER A 67 13.98 5.45 2.65
C SER A 67 14.49 6.17 3.90
N SER A 68 15.72 5.88 4.29
CA SER A 68 16.39 6.37 5.50
C SER A 68 17.16 7.68 5.27
N GLU A 69 17.28 8.13 4.03
CA GLU A 69 18.01 9.34 3.68
C GLU A 69 17.21 10.61 4.03
N VAL A 70 17.90 11.63 4.53
CA VAL A 70 17.28 12.91 4.89
C VAL A 70 17.05 13.73 3.64
N VAL A 71 15.79 13.84 3.23
CA VAL A 71 15.40 14.56 1.99
C VAL A 71 15.02 16.01 2.26
N LEU A 72 14.48 16.30 3.45
CA LEU A 72 14.10 17.66 3.84
C LEU A 72 14.64 17.99 5.23
N SER A 73 15.50 18.99 5.32
CA SER A 73 15.94 19.57 6.58
C SER A 73 15.32 20.94 6.73
N ILE A 74 14.47 21.13 7.75
CA ILE A 74 13.93 22.44 8.10
C ILE A 74 14.78 23.00 9.24
N PRO A 75 15.54 24.10 9.01
CA PRO A 75 16.37 24.70 10.05
C PRO A 75 15.55 25.01 11.31
N MET A 76 16.10 24.66 12.48
CA MET A 76 15.48 24.81 13.82
C MET A 76 14.22 24.00 14.12
N LEU A 77 13.74 23.13 13.22
CA LEU A 77 12.52 22.35 13.46
C LEU A 77 12.82 20.86 13.52
N LYS A 78 13.09 20.24 12.37
CA LYS A 78 13.31 18.80 12.27
C LYS A 78 13.93 18.44 10.92
N GLN A 79 14.67 17.34 10.90
CA GLN A 79 15.08 16.65 9.68
C GLN A 79 14.05 15.56 9.38
N TYR A 80 13.59 15.49 8.13
CA TYR A 80 12.62 14.52 7.66
C TYR A 80 13.29 13.62 6.62
N THR A 81 13.23 12.31 6.88
CA THR A 81 13.62 11.30 5.91
C THR A 81 12.60 11.19 4.79
N TYR A 82 12.96 10.52 3.69
CA TYR A 82 12.00 10.20 2.64
C TYR A 82 10.78 9.47 3.21
N GLN A 83 11.01 8.47 4.06
CA GLN A 83 9.95 7.69 4.70
C GLN A 83 9.05 8.53 5.59
N ASP A 84 9.61 9.44 6.40
CA ASP A 84 8.82 10.34 7.25
C ASP A 84 7.87 11.23 6.42
N LEU A 85 8.38 11.78 5.31
CA LEU A 85 7.59 12.64 4.43
C LEU A 85 6.50 11.86 3.69
N LYS A 86 6.76 10.61 3.32
CA LYS A 86 5.76 9.73 2.71
C LYS A 86 4.68 9.33 3.73
N GLY A 87 5.07 9.00 4.97
CA GLY A 87 4.13 8.73 6.06
C GLY A 87 3.22 9.92 6.38
N GLN A 88 3.75 11.14 6.39
CA GLN A 88 2.92 12.34 6.56
C GLN A 88 2.00 12.59 5.36
N GLN A 89 2.47 12.35 4.13
CA GLN A 89 1.61 12.47 2.96
C GLN A 89 0.48 11.45 2.97
N LEU A 90 0.72 10.23 3.45
CA LEU A 90 -0.32 9.23 3.69
C LEU A 90 -1.36 9.69 4.70
N ALA A 91 -0.91 10.14 5.88
CA ALA A 91 -1.80 10.63 6.94
C ALA A 91 -2.68 11.80 6.47
N LEU A 92 -2.18 12.60 5.52
CA LEU A 92 -2.90 13.72 4.91
C LEU A 92 -3.70 13.33 3.65
N GLY A 93 -3.67 12.05 3.23
CA GLY A 93 -4.36 11.56 2.02
C GLY A 93 -3.78 12.09 0.71
N LEU A 94 -2.55 12.61 0.71
CA LEU A 94 -1.87 13.24 -0.44
C LEU A 94 -1.23 12.21 -1.39
N ASP A 95 -0.83 11.05 -0.86
CA ASP A 95 -0.05 10.05 -1.62
C ASP A 95 -0.87 8.84 -2.06
N LEU A 96 -1.88 9.09 -2.90
CA LEU A 96 -2.67 8.05 -3.56
C LEU A 96 -2.31 7.91 -5.05
N LYS A 97 -1.06 8.20 -5.43
CA LYS A 97 -0.55 8.00 -6.80
C LYS A 97 0.66 7.05 -6.83
N GLY A 98 0.37 5.76 -6.73
CA GLY A 98 1.06 4.74 -7.53
C GLY A 98 2.36 4.14 -6.99
N GLY A 99 2.82 4.48 -5.79
CA GLY A 99 4.05 3.91 -5.21
C GLY A 99 3.85 2.74 -4.24
N MET A 100 2.93 2.88 -3.29
CA MET A 100 2.68 1.85 -2.26
C MET A 100 1.92 0.64 -2.77
N SER A 101 1.10 0.82 -3.81
CA SER A 101 0.25 -0.26 -4.31
C SER A 101 1.09 -1.46 -4.78
N VAL A 102 2.19 -1.24 -5.48
CA VAL A 102 2.89 -2.33 -6.18
C VAL A 102 3.84 -3.12 -5.27
N VAL A 103 4.47 -2.48 -4.29
CA VAL A 103 5.39 -3.16 -3.35
C VAL A 103 4.62 -3.90 -2.25
N LEU A 104 3.51 -3.34 -1.75
CA LEU A 104 2.67 -4.01 -0.75
C LEU A 104 1.89 -5.20 -1.32
N GLN A 105 1.53 -5.20 -2.61
CA GLN A 105 0.63 -6.21 -3.15
C GLN A 105 1.28 -7.57 -3.42
N VAL A 106 2.59 -7.64 -3.67
CA VAL A 106 3.30 -8.92 -3.87
C VAL A 106 3.54 -9.64 -2.53
N ASP A 107 3.74 -8.88 -1.43
CA ASP A 107 3.84 -9.43 -0.07
C ASP A 107 2.47 -9.93 0.47
N LEU A 108 1.37 -9.26 0.09
CA LEU A 108 0.03 -9.63 0.55
C LEU A 108 -0.39 -11.06 0.17
N ARG A 109 0.10 -11.63 -0.94
CA ARG A 109 -0.18 -13.02 -1.30
C ARG A 109 0.42 -14.01 -0.30
N GLU A 110 1.72 -13.88 -0.05
CA GLU A 110 2.44 -14.76 0.89
C GLU A 110 1.97 -14.49 2.33
N PHE A 111 1.67 -13.24 2.67
CA PHE A 111 1.07 -12.88 3.95
C PHE A 111 -0.29 -13.57 4.17
N ILE A 112 -1.21 -13.52 3.20
CA ILE A 112 -2.51 -14.20 3.30
C ILE A 112 -2.34 -15.72 3.38
N ARG A 113 -1.38 -16.29 2.64
CA ARG A 113 -1.05 -17.73 2.74
C ARG A 113 -0.52 -18.11 4.12
N ALA A 114 0.40 -17.33 4.68
CA ALA A 114 0.93 -17.52 6.02
C ALA A 114 -0.17 -17.40 7.10
N LEU A 115 -1.08 -16.42 6.94
CA LEU A 115 -2.26 -16.28 7.81
C LEU A 115 -3.25 -17.43 7.67
N ALA A 116 -3.29 -18.11 6.54
CA ALA A 116 -4.08 -19.33 6.36
C ALA A 116 -3.36 -20.59 6.89
N ASN A 117 -2.22 -20.43 7.58
CA ASN A 117 -1.41 -21.50 8.14
C ASN A 117 -1.01 -22.55 7.08
N ASP A 118 -0.61 -22.08 5.90
CA ASP A 118 -0.20 -22.90 4.75
C ASP A 118 -1.21 -24.00 4.40
N THR A 119 -2.50 -23.62 4.35
CA THR A 119 -3.58 -24.54 3.98
C THR A 119 -3.33 -25.17 2.60
N LYS A 120 -3.59 -26.47 2.49
CA LYS A 120 -3.51 -27.22 1.21
C LYS A 120 -4.82 -27.21 0.42
N ASP A 121 -5.71 -26.27 0.74
CA ASP A 121 -7.00 -26.17 0.10
C ASP A 121 -6.85 -25.72 -1.38
N PRO A 122 -7.28 -26.54 -2.35
CA PRO A 122 -7.12 -26.22 -3.77
C PRO A 122 -8.00 -25.03 -4.21
N THR A 123 -9.11 -24.78 -3.53
CA THR A 123 -10.00 -23.64 -3.77
C THR A 123 -9.33 -22.34 -3.30
N PHE A 124 -8.64 -22.40 -2.16
CA PHE A 124 -7.87 -21.26 -1.64
C PHE A 124 -6.71 -20.86 -2.55
N GLU A 125 -5.92 -21.84 -3.01
CA GLU A 125 -4.84 -21.57 -3.97
C GLU A 125 -5.36 -21.05 -5.31
N LYS A 126 -6.51 -21.55 -5.78
CA LYS A 126 -7.17 -20.97 -6.97
C LYS A 126 -7.58 -19.52 -6.76
N ALA A 127 -8.14 -19.18 -5.60
CA ALA A 127 -8.52 -17.81 -5.28
C ALA A 127 -7.30 -16.87 -5.23
N LEU A 128 -6.18 -17.29 -4.65
CA LEU A 128 -4.93 -16.51 -4.65
C LEU A 128 -4.36 -16.28 -6.05
N ASN A 129 -4.36 -17.32 -6.89
CA ASN A 129 -3.90 -17.21 -8.27
C ASN A 129 -4.78 -16.27 -9.10
N LEU A 130 -6.11 -16.43 -9.00
CA LEU A 130 -7.07 -15.58 -9.71
C LEU A 130 -6.99 -14.12 -9.25
N ALA A 131 -6.81 -13.88 -7.95
CA ALA A 131 -6.61 -12.54 -7.41
C ALA A 131 -5.31 -11.90 -7.95
N SER A 132 -4.23 -12.68 -8.02
CA SER A 132 -2.95 -12.24 -8.59
C SER A 132 -3.06 -11.91 -10.08
N GLU A 133 -3.89 -12.66 -10.82
CA GLU A 133 -4.17 -12.39 -12.23
C GLU A 133 -4.98 -11.10 -12.39
N LYS A 134 -6.10 -10.97 -11.66
CA LYS A 134 -6.93 -9.76 -11.67
C LYS A 134 -6.18 -8.50 -11.26
N LEU A 135 -5.21 -8.63 -10.35
CA LEU A 135 -4.39 -7.50 -9.91
C LEU A 135 -3.61 -6.85 -11.05
N LYS A 136 -3.27 -7.60 -12.10
CA LYS A 136 -2.53 -7.05 -13.26
C LYS A 136 -3.32 -5.98 -14.00
N ASP A 137 -4.64 -6.12 -14.04
CA ASP A 137 -5.54 -5.27 -14.81
C ASP A 137 -6.44 -4.37 -13.93
N ALA A 138 -6.61 -4.71 -12.64
CA ALA A 138 -7.51 -4.01 -11.73
C ALA A 138 -6.80 -2.91 -10.91
N GLN A 139 -7.54 -1.84 -10.60
CA GLN A 139 -7.10 -0.78 -9.67
C GLN A 139 -7.49 -1.05 -8.20
N SER A 140 -8.13 -2.18 -7.91
CA SER A 140 -8.58 -2.56 -6.57
C SER A 140 -7.44 -3.10 -5.70
N ASP A 141 -7.62 -3.10 -4.37
CA ASP A 141 -6.66 -3.72 -3.45
C ASP A 141 -6.67 -5.25 -3.53
N TYR A 142 -5.50 -5.86 -3.28
CA TYR A 142 -5.34 -7.31 -3.37
C TYR A 142 -6.27 -8.09 -2.45
N VAL A 143 -6.55 -7.59 -1.23
CA VAL A 143 -7.48 -8.24 -0.30
C VAL A 143 -8.91 -8.25 -0.83
N THR A 144 -9.37 -7.16 -1.46
CA THR A 144 -10.65 -7.13 -2.20
C THR A 144 -10.66 -8.18 -3.31
N LEU A 145 -9.66 -8.15 -4.19
CA LEU A 145 -9.59 -9.06 -5.32
C LEU A 145 -9.53 -10.53 -4.88
N PHE A 146 -8.87 -10.81 -3.75
CA PHE A 146 -8.82 -12.13 -3.14
C PHE A 146 -10.20 -12.58 -2.65
N VAL A 147 -10.92 -11.73 -1.92
CA VAL A 147 -12.27 -12.08 -1.41
C VAL A 147 -13.26 -12.26 -2.56
N GLU A 148 -13.21 -11.41 -3.58
CA GLU A 148 -14.03 -11.56 -4.79
C GLU A 148 -13.69 -12.87 -5.53
N SER A 149 -12.40 -13.15 -5.71
CA SER A 149 -11.94 -14.38 -6.35
C SER A 149 -12.35 -15.62 -5.54
N TRP A 150 -12.29 -15.56 -4.21
CA TRP A 150 -12.80 -16.61 -3.35
C TRP A 150 -14.28 -16.85 -3.57
N GLN A 151 -15.11 -15.80 -3.58
CA GLN A 151 -16.55 -15.94 -3.80
C GLN A 151 -16.88 -16.57 -5.16
N GLU A 152 -16.08 -16.31 -6.18
CA GLU A 152 -16.23 -16.93 -7.50
C GLU A 152 -15.88 -18.42 -7.50
N VAL A 153 -14.83 -18.85 -6.79
CA VAL A 153 -14.34 -20.24 -6.84
C VAL A 153 -14.89 -21.14 -5.73
N ALA A 154 -15.35 -20.57 -4.62
CA ALA A 154 -15.72 -21.31 -3.41
C ALA A 154 -17.14 -21.89 -3.43
N GLY A 155 -17.95 -21.59 -4.45
CA GLY A 155 -19.26 -22.21 -4.63
C GLY A 155 -20.23 -22.04 -3.44
N GLY A 156 -20.07 -20.96 -2.65
CA GLY A 156 -20.86 -20.68 -1.45
C GLY A 156 -20.18 -21.04 -0.12
N GLU A 157 -18.96 -21.57 -0.13
CA GLU A 157 -18.18 -21.72 1.11
C GLU A 157 -17.68 -20.37 1.65
N LYS A 158 -17.84 -20.17 2.96
CA LYS A 158 -17.40 -18.94 3.62
C LYS A 158 -15.88 -18.91 3.77
N LEU A 159 -15.28 -17.75 3.53
CA LEU A 159 -13.85 -17.52 3.67
C LEU A 159 -13.36 -17.71 5.12
N ALA A 160 -14.24 -17.45 6.09
CA ALA A 160 -13.98 -17.69 7.51
C ALA A 160 -13.61 -19.16 7.82
N SER A 161 -14.00 -20.11 6.96
CA SER A 161 -13.70 -21.52 7.16
C SER A 161 -12.20 -21.83 7.09
N ILE A 162 -11.45 -21.06 6.29
CA ILE A 162 -10.01 -21.16 6.10
C ILE A 162 -9.27 -20.57 7.30
N PHE A 163 -9.61 -19.34 7.69
CA PHE A 163 -8.85 -18.58 8.70
C PHE A 163 -9.22 -18.90 10.16
N ARG A 164 -10.36 -19.54 10.44
CA ARG A 164 -10.74 -19.87 11.83
C ARG A 164 -9.78 -20.84 12.53
N ARG A 165 -8.96 -21.58 11.78
CA ARG A 165 -8.01 -22.56 12.31
C ARG A 165 -6.67 -21.91 12.69
N THR A 166 -6.45 -20.67 12.27
CA THR A 166 -5.22 -19.94 12.57
C THR A 166 -5.31 -19.33 13.96
N GLU A 167 -4.41 -19.71 14.87
CA GLU A 167 -4.43 -19.23 16.27
C GLU A 167 -4.38 -17.70 16.36
N SER A 168 -3.68 -17.01 15.46
CA SER A 168 -3.61 -15.54 15.41
C SER A 168 -4.92 -14.85 14.98
N LEU A 169 -5.86 -15.58 14.38
CA LEU A 169 -7.14 -15.07 13.88
C LEU A 169 -8.36 -15.72 14.55
N LYS A 170 -8.14 -16.77 15.34
CA LYS A 170 -9.18 -17.58 15.98
C LYS A 170 -10.09 -16.80 16.94
N GLU A 171 -9.58 -15.74 17.55
CA GLU A 171 -10.38 -14.85 18.41
C GLU A 171 -11.23 -13.85 17.61
N GLN A 172 -10.85 -13.54 16.37
CA GLN A 172 -11.48 -12.51 15.53
C GLN A 172 -12.38 -13.11 14.43
N ILE A 173 -12.11 -14.34 13.99
CA ILE A 173 -12.81 -15.02 12.91
C ILE A 173 -13.49 -16.28 13.44
N ASN A 174 -14.81 -16.32 13.31
CA ASN A 174 -15.64 -17.47 13.65
C ASN A 174 -16.46 -17.95 12.43
N THR A 175 -17.18 -19.05 12.56
CA THR A 175 -17.96 -19.66 11.44
C THR A 175 -19.08 -18.73 10.91
N ASN A 176 -19.51 -17.73 11.68
CA ASN A 176 -20.55 -16.78 11.29
C ASN A 176 -19.99 -15.51 10.65
N THR A 177 -18.68 -15.23 10.79
CA THR A 177 -18.02 -14.06 10.22
C THR A 177 -18.26 -13.99 8.71
N SER A 178 -18.67 -12.82 8.24
CA SER A 178 -18.92 -12.59 6.80
C SER A 178 -17.60 -12.42 6.04
N ASP A 179 -17.58 -12.74 4.75
CA ASP A 179 -16.35 -12.59 3.95
C ASP A 179 -15.85 -11.14 3.92
N GLY A 180 -16.76 -10.15 3.94
CA GLY A 180 -16.39 -8.74 4.02
C GLY A 180 -15.80 -8.32 5.39
N GLU A 181 -16.16 -9.03 6.46
CA GLU A 181 -15.56 -8.84 7.77
C GLU A 181 -14.19 -9.52 7.87
N VAL A 182 -14.04 -10.72 7.28
CA VAL A 182 -12.73 -11.36 7.08
C VAL A 182 -11.81 -10.44 6.28
N ALA A 183 -12.30 -9.83 5.19
CA ALA A 183 -11.53 -8.88 4.39
C ALA A 183 -11.01 -7.69 5.24
N ARG A 184 -11.86 -7.15 6.12
CA ARG A 184 -11.45 -6.05 7.02
C ARG A 184 -10.38 -6.48 8.01
N ILE A 185 -10.50 -7.67 8.59
CA ILE A 185 -9.52 -8.22 9.53
C ILE A 185 -8.18 -8.45 8.82
N LEU A 186 -8.19 -9.04 7.61
CA LEU A 186 -6.99 -9.27 6.81
C LEU A 186 -6.28 -7.95 6.47
N ARG A 187 -7.01 -6.89 6.11
CA ARG A 187 -6.43 -5.55 5.90
C ARG A 187 -5.80 -4.97 7.16
N SER A 188 -6.53 -5.01 8.28
CA SER A 188 -6.01 -4.52 9.56
C SER A 188 -4.73 -5.24 9.96
N LYS A 189 -4.67 -6.55 9.75
CA LYS A 189 -3.48 -7.35 10.05
C LYS A 189 -2.32 -7.03 9.11
N ALA A 190 -2.58 -6.81 7.83
CA ALA A 190 -1.55 -6.35 6.90
C ALA A 190 -1.00 -4.97 7.33
N ASP A 191 -1.87 -4.03 7.67
CA ASP A 191 -1.48 -2.69 8.13
C ASP A 191 -0.68 -2.75 9.44
N GLU A 192 -1.08 -3.61 10.39
CA GLU A 192 -0.33 -3.86 11.64
C GLU A 192 1.07 -4.39 11.36
N THR A 193 1.21 -5.42 10.51
CA THR A 193 2.50 -6.01 10.15
C THR A 193 3.40 -5.00 9.45
N VAL A 194 2.84 -4.20 8.54
CA VAL A 194 3.54 -3.12 7.86
C VAL A 194 4.06 -2.09 8.87
N ASN A 195 3.21 -1.62 9.78
CA ASN A 195 3.60 -0.66 10.81
C ASN A 195 4.69 -1.22 11.73
N LEU A 196 4.62 -2.49 12.11
CA LEU A 196 5.64 -3.15 12.92
C LEU A 196 7.00 -3.16 12.21
N THR A 197 7.03 -3.58 10.94
CA THR A 197 8.27 -3.62 10.14
C THR A 197 8.88 -2.24 9.94
N PHE A 198 8.07 -1.19 9.77
CA PHE A 198 8.56 0.18 9.62
C PHE A 198 8.93 0.87 10.95
N SER A 199 8.55 0.30 12.09
CA SER A 199 8.85 0.82 13.44
C SER A 199 10.07 0.16 14.10
N LEU A 200 10.61 -0.90 13.48
CA LEU A 200 11.84 -1.61 13.86
C LEU A 200 13.06 -0.98 13.17
#